data_AF-A0A6P8L1W7-F1
#
_entry.id   AF-A0A6P8L1W7-F1
#
_cell.length_a   1.000
_cell.length_b   1.000
_cell.length_c   1.000
_cell.angle_alpha   90.00
_cell.angle_beta   90.00
_cell.angle_gamma   90.00
#
_symmetry.space_group_name_H-M   'P 1'
#
loop_
_entity.id
_entity.type
_entity.pdbx_description
1 polymer ?
#
loop_
_entity_poly.entity_id
_entity_poly.type
_entity_poly.pdbx_seq_one_letter_code
_entity_poly.pdbx_strand_id
1 'polypeptide(L)'
;MVYFGRFIFLMRSDNLLRTRNCLLNLYQNASKSTLNQLKDTILPPKPKKPESPFLLYVKHIKSRFLKETPNMKYSMMLKRASKEWTELDFTEKECFIDQYNTNFEVYKNELKEYNDSITDEQRQLWKKKKKEYEKKNNDKHEMLGKPKKPPNAYFCYILSKKNNKDPDIAGQEWLKLLAISWSELSEAEKESYFTEATQLQTQYQKDLEKWEMEMIQSGHTDVVRCKMLTKYKKNTKKENKK
;
A
#
# COMPACT_ATOMS: atom_id res chain seq x y z
N MET A 1 -49.16 13.68 -14.88
CA MET A 1 -48.34 14.48 -15.83
C MET A 1 -46.99 14.70 -15.15
N VAL A 2 -45.95 13.91 -15.47
CA VAL A 2 -44.80 14.28 -16.34
C VAL A 2 -44.23 15.65 -15.90
N TYR A 3 -43.01 15.79 -15.35
CA TYR A 3 -41.70 15.54 -15.96
C TYR A 3 -40.62 15.23 -14.91
N PHE A 4 -39.94 14.08 -15.04
CA PHE A 4 -38.60 13.88 -14.50
C PHE A 4 -37.58 14.39 -15.53
N GLY A 5 -36.88 15.48 -15.20
CA GLY A 5 -35.76 15.97 -16.00
C GLY A 5 -34.57 15.01 -15.89
N ARG A 6 -34.39 14.15 -16.90
CA ARG A 6 -33.14 13.41 -17.12
C ARG A 6 -32.03 14.42 -17.42
N PHE A 7 -31.15 14.68 -16.45
CA PHE A 7 -29.84 15.26 -16.71
C PHE A 7 -29.02 14.25 -17.52
N ILE A 8 -29.01 14.42 -18.84
CA ILE A 8 -28.08 13.72 -19.73
C ILE A 8 -26.73 14.41 -19.59
N PHE A 9 -25.79 13.75 -18.92
CA PHE A 9 -24.39 14.15 -18.92
C PHE A 9 -23.84 13.90 -20.33
N LEU A 10 -23.86 14.94 -21.17
CA LEU A 10 -23.13 14.98 -22.44
C LEU A 10 -21.63 14.99 -22.11
N MET A 11 -21.03 13.80 -22.05
CA MET A 11 -19.58 13.63 -22.01
C MET A 11 -19.01 14.09 -23.35
N ARG A 12 -18.48 15.31 -23.39
CA ARG A 12 -17.61 15.80 -24.46
C ARG A 12 -16.42 14.85 -24.60
N SER A 13 -16.21 14.33 -25.81
CA SER A 13 -15.26 13.27 -26.17
C SER A 13 -13.77 13.67 -26.14
N ASP A 14 -13.43 14.94 -25.90
CA ASP A 14 -12.13 15.44 -26.33
C ASP A 14 -11.05 15.46 -25.24
N ASN A 15 -11.22 14.67 -24.16
CA ASN A 15 -10.23 14.53 -23.09
C ASN A 15 -9.95 13.06 -22.69
N LEU A 16 -10.15 12.12 -23.60
CA LEU A 16 -9.94 10.68 -23.35
C LEU A 16 -8.47 10.25 -23.16
N LEU A 17 -7.50 11.15 -23.36
CA LEU A 17 -6.08 10.83 -23.19
C LEU A 17 -5.50 11.19 -21.80
N ARG A 18 -6.26 11.91 -20.95
CA ARG A 18 -5.82 12.24 -19.58
C ARG A 18 -6.44 11.37 -18.48
N THR A 19 -7.39 10.51 -18.82
CA THR A 19 -8.06 9.60 -17.87
C THR A 19 -7.30 8.27 -17.68
N ARG A 20 -6.39 7.88 -18.59
CA ARG A 20 -5.72 6.56 -18.56
C ARG A 20 -4.62 6.40 -17.51
N ASN A 21 -4.12 7.49 -16.91
CA ASN A 21 -3.18 7.41 -15.79
C ASN A 21 -3.90 7.24 -14.44
N CYS A 22 -5.15 7.72 -14.34
CA CYS A 22 -6.01 7.50 -13.17
C CYS A 22 -6.46 6.04 -13.09
N LEU A 23 -6.75 5.40 -14.23
CA LEU A 23 -7.20 4.00 -14.26
C LEU A 23 -6.18 3.01 -13.68
N LEU A 24 -4.87 3.20 -13.84
CA LEU A 24 -3.87 2.30 -13.24
C LEU A 24 -3.84 2.36 -11.72
N ASN A 25 -3.88 3.56 -11.16
CA ASN A 25 -3.99 3.73 -9.72
C ASN A 25 -5.33 3.18 -9.21
N LEU A 26 -6.41 3.27 -9.99
CA LEU A 26 -7.70 2.68 -9.64
C LEU A 26 -7.65 1.15 -9.58
N TYR A 27 -6.99 0.44 -10.52
CA TYR A 27 -6.96 -1.03 -10.52
C TYR A 27 -6.14 -1.66 -9.37
N GLN A 28 -5.06 -1.02 -8.92
CA GLN A 28 -4.25 -1.56 -7.82
C GLN A 28 -4.69 -1.08 -6.45
N ASN A 29 -5.26 0.13 -6.39
CA ASN A 29 -6.02 0.53 -5.22
C ASN A 29 -7.33 -0.25 -5.14
N ALA A 30 -7.83 -0.88 -6.21
CA ALA A 30 -9.07 -1.67 -6.14
C ALA A 30 -8.97 -2.77 -5.08
N SER A 31 -7.88 -3.54 -5.03
CA SER A 31 -7.72 -4.61 -4.02
C SER A 31 -7.67 -4.07 -2.58
N LYS A 32 -6.87 -3.02 -2.33
CA LYS A 32 -6.82 -2.37 -1.00
C LYS A 32 -8.11 -1.63 -0.67
N SER A 33 -8.76 -1.04 -1.66
CA SER A 33 -10.03 -0.32 -1.57
C SER A 33 -11.17 -1.28 -1.28
N THR A 34 -11.23 -2.45 -1.91
CA THR A 34 -12.25 -3.47 -1.63
C THR A 34 -12.12 -3.96 -0.20
N LEU A 35 -10.90 -4.21 0.28
CA LEU A 35 -10.68 -4.60 1.68
C LEU A 35 -11.05 -3.47 2.65
N ASN A 36 -10.75 -2.22 2.32
CA ASN A 36 -11.15 -1.06 3.12
C ASN A 36 -12.67 -0.86 3.10
N GLN A 37 -13.32 -0.94 1.95
CA GLN A 37 -14.77 -0.88 1.80
C GLN A 37 -15.46 -1.99 2.60
N LEU A 38 -14.92 -3.21 2.55
CA LEU A 38 -15.42 -4.33 3.35
C LEU A 38 -15.27 -4.04 4.85
N LYS A 39 -14.16 -3.42 5.25
CA LYS A 39 -13.93 -3.00 6.63
C LYS A 39 -14.93 -1.95 7.08
N ASP A 40 -15.11 -0.90 6.27
CA ASP A 40 -16.02 0.22 6.52
C ASP A 40 -17.50 -0.22 6.51
N THR A 41 -17.81 -1.37 5.88
CA THR A 41 -19.15 -1.98 5.92
C THR A 41 -19.42 -2.72 7.23
N ILE A 42 -18.37 -3.26 7.87
CA ILE A 42 -18.49 -4.14 9.05
C ILE A 42 -18.21 -3.38 10.35
N LEU A 43 -17.28 -2.43 10.32
CA LEU A 43 -16.83 -1.66 11.47
C LEU A 43 -17.29 -0.20 11.32
N PRO A 44 -17.62 0.48 12.42
CA PRO A 44 -17.89 1.91 12.38
C PRO A 44 -16.67 2.69 11.83
N PRO A 45 -16.87 3.93 11.35
CA PRO A 45 -15.78 4.73 10.85
C PRO A 45 -14.80 5.07 11.97
N LYS A 46 -13.54 4.67 11.81
CA LYS A 46 -12.50 4.97 12.79
C LYS A 46 -12.22 6.49 12.82
N PRO A 47 -12.16 7.12 14.02
CA PRO A 47 -11.74 8.50 14.15
C PRO A 47 -10.39 8.76 13.46
N LYS A 48 -10.26 9.93 12.83
CA LYS A 48 -9.04 10.32 12.12
C LYS A 48 -8.14 11.10 13.06
N LYS A 49 -6.83 10.85 12.96
CA LYS A 49 -5.84 11.67 13.68
C LYS A 49 -5.98 13.15 13.29
N PRO A 50 -5.85 14.08 14.24
CA PRO A 50 -5.91 15.50 13.94
C PRO A 50 -4.76 15.93 13.02
N GLU A 51 -4.97 17.02 12.29
CA GLU A 51 -3.96 17.65 11.42
C GLU A 51 -2.79 18.15 12.28
N SER A 52 -1.54 17.89 11.86
CA SER A 52 -0.36 18.37 12.59
C SER A 52 -0.29 19.91 12.61
N PRO A 53 0.47 20.53 13.55
CA PRO A 53 0.57 22.00 13.66
C PRO A 53 0.92 22.68 12.34
N PHE A 54 1.88 22.12 11.60
CA PHE A 54 2.24 22.62 10.27
C PHE A 54 1.09 22.51 9.26
N LEU A 55 0.30 21.43 9.29
CA LEU A 55 -0.85 21.28 8.38
C LEU A 55 -1.99 22.23 8.73
N LEU A 56 -2.21 22.50 10.03
CA LEU A 56 -3.13 23.53 10.49
C LEU A 56 -2.71 24.91 9.98
N TYR A 57 -1.40 25.22 10.07
CA TYR A 57 -0.83 26.44 9.49
C TYR A 57 -1.03 26.51 7.97
N VAL A 58 -0.68 25.43 7.24
CA VAL A 58 -0.89 25.36 5.77
C VAL A 58 -2.34 25.64 5.42
N LYS A 59 -3.30 25.11 6.18
CA LYS A 59 -4.73 25.34 5.98
C LYS A 59 -5.14 26.79 6.23
N HIS A 60 -4.58 27.42 7.27
CA HIS A 60 -4.78 28.82 7.58
C HIS A 60 -4.31 29.72 6.42
N ILE A 61 -3.08 29.51 5.93
CA ILE A 61 -2.49 30.33 4.86
C ILE A 61 -2.99 29.97 3.45
N LYS A 62 -3.54 28.76 3.24
CA LYS A 62 -4.03 28.31 1.93
C LYS A 62 -5.02 29.30 1.31
N SER A 63 -5.90 29.87 2.12
CA SER A 63 -6.88 30.87 1.67
C SER A 63 -6.21 32.14 1.13
N ARG A 64 -5.16 32.63 1.80
CA ARG A 64 -4.31 33.75 1.36
C ARG A 64 -3.61 33.41 0.05
N PHE A 65 -2.99 32.23 -0.05
CA PHE A 65 -2.27 31.80 -1.25
C PHE A 65 -3.16 31.65 -2.49
N LEU A 66 -4.40 31.18 -2.31
CA LEU A 66 -5.37 31.08 -3.40
C LEU A 66 -5.81 32.45 -3.93
N LYS A 67 -5.85 33.48 -3.08
CA LYS A 67 -6.14 34.87 -3.48
C LYS A 67 -4.96 35.50 -4.22
N GLU A 68 -3.74 35.33 -3.71
CA GLU A 68 -2.53 35.90 -4.32
C GLU A 68 -2.17 35.21 -5.64
N THR A 69 -2.35 33.89 -5.73
CA THR A 69 -1.93 33.09 -6.89
C THR A 69 -2.94 31.97 -7.24
N PRO A 70 -4.06 32.30 -7.92
CA PRO A 70 -5.13 31.34 -8.20
C PRO A 70 -4.70 30.11 -9.04
N ASN A 71 -3.66 30.24 -9.86
CA ASN A 71 -3.18 29.19 -10.77
C ASN A 71 -1.89 28.48 -10.29
N MET A 72 -1.46 28.71 -9.04
CA MET A 72 -0.25 28.07 -8.52
C MET A 72 -0.48 26.60 -8.18
N LYS A 73 0.48 25.75 -8.56
CA LYS A 73 0.46 24.33 -8.19
C LYS A 73 0.61 24.15 -6.67
N TYR A 74 -0.24 23.33 -6.06
CA TYR A 74 -0.22 23.02 -4.62
C TYR A 74 1.18 22.62 -4.08
N SER A 75 1.98 21.91 -4.88
CA SER A 75 3.34 21.53 -4.48
C SER A 75 4.28 22.74 -4.28
N MET A 76 4.08 23.84 -5.02
CA MET A 76 4.85 25.06 -4.84
C MET A 76 4.36 25.86 -3.63
N MET A 77 3.04 25.93 -3.42
CA MET A 77 2.43 26.50 -2.22
C MET A 77 2.99 25.83 -0.95
N LEU A 78 3.01 24.50 -0.91
CA LEU A 78 3.51 23.77 0.26
C LEU A 78 5.00 24.02 0.53
N LYS A 79 5.82 24.17 -0.52
CA LYS A 79 7.24 24.54 -0.37
C LYS A 79 7.42 25.92 0.23
N ARG A 80 6.60 26.89 -0.19
CA ARG A 80 6.62 28.24 0.37
C ARG A 80 6.13 28.26 1.82
N ALA A 81 5.00 27.61 2.09
CA ALA A 81 4.48 27.41 3.43
C ALA A 81 5.51 26.79 4.39
N SER A 82 6.31 25.83 3.90
CA SER A 82 7.37 25.21 4.70
C SER A 82 8.48 26.18 5.07
N LYS A 83 8.84 27.12 4.19
CA LYS A 83 9.85 28.16 4.48
C LYS A 83 9.30 29.19 5.46
N GLU A 84 8.08 29.67 5.20
CA GLU A 84 7.40 30.61 6.09
C GLU A 84 7.21 30.00 7.49
N TRP A 85 6.88 28.71 7.58
CA TRP A 85 6.78 28.00 8.87
C TRP A 85 8.12 27.93 9.62
N THR A 86 9.26 27.77 8.94
CA THR A 86 10.55 27.76 9.64
C THR A 86 10.91 29.14 10.19
N GLU A 87 10.59 30.19 9.45
CA GLU A 87 10.86 31.61 9.79
C GLU A 87 9.82 32.19 10.77
N LEU A 88 8.67 31.53 10.94
CA LEU A 88 7.58 31.97 11.81
C LEU A 88 8.04 32.14 13.27
N ASP A 89 7.46 33.11 13.96
CA ASP A 89 7.75 33.37 15.36
C ASP A 89 7.33 32.20 16.26
N PHE A 90 8.00 32.07 17.41
CA PHE A 90 7.73 30.99 18.37
C PHE A 90 6.29 31.04 18.88
N THR A 91 5.77 32.25 19.17
CA THR A 91 4.43 32.44 19.73
C THR A 91 3.33 32.03 18.75
N GLU A 92 3.50 32.33 17.47
CA GLU A 92 2.55 31.91 16.43
C GLU A 92 2.58 30.39 16.22
N LYS A 93 3.77 29.77 16.27
CA LYS A 93 3.91 28.30 16.23
C LYS A 93 3.23 27.64 17.42
N GLU A 94 3.39 28.20 18.62
CA GLU A 94 2.80 27.70 19.86
C GLU A 94 1.27 27.64 19.77
N CYS A 95 0.62 28.66 19.21
CA CYS A 95 -0.83 28.66 18.99
C CYS A 95 -1.31 27.43 18.17
N PHE A 96 -0.59 27.05 17.11
CA PHE A 96 -0.93 25.87 16.32
C PHE A 96 -0.60 24.55 17.04
N ILE A 97 0.42 24.54 17.90
CA ILE A 97 0.77 23.39 18.73
C ILE A 97 -0.32 23.16 19.78
N ASP A 98 -0.78 24.22 20.44
CA ASP A 98 -1.86 24.14 21.41
C ASP A 98 -3.17 23.67 20.76
N GLN A 99 -3.51 24.23 19.60
CA GLN A 99 -4.67 23.78 18.83
C GLN A 99 -4.57 22.29 18.46
N TYR A 100 -3.38 21.82 18.07
CA TYR A 100 -3.15 20.40 17.82
C TYR A 100 -3.34 19.56 19.09
N ASN A 101 -2.79 19.99 20.22
CA ASN A 101 -2.89 19.27 21.49
C ASN A 101 -4.35 19.14 21.95
N THR A 102 -5.13 20.22 21.87
CA THR A 102 -6.57 20.18 22.17
C THR A 102 -7.31 19.20 21.26
N ASN A 103 -7.09 19.28 19.95
CA ASN A 103 -7.71 18.36 18.99
C ASN A 103 -7.27 16.91 19.20
N PHE A 104 -6.04 16.70 19.69
CA PHE A 104 -5.51 15.38 19.98
C PHE A 104 -6.15 14.73 21.20
N GLU A 105 -6.44 15.51 22.25
CA GLU A 105 -7.20 15.00 23.40
C GLU A 105 -8.64 14.65 23.02
N VAL A 106 -9.30 15.45 22.16
CA VAL A 106 -10.62 15.09 21.60
C VAL A 106 -10.53 13.76 20.83
N TYR A 107 -9.57 13.64 19.91
CA TYR A 107 -9.35 12.41 19.14
C TYR A 107 -9.10 11.19 20.03
N LYS A 108 -8.37 11.35 21.13
CA LYS A 108 -8.08 10.27 22.09
C LYS A 108 -9.34 9.79 22.79
N ASN A 109 -10.26 10.69 23.13
CA ASN A 109 -11.56 10.34 23.70
C ASN A 109 -12.44 9.64 22.66
N GLU A 110 -12.57 10.19 21.44
CA GLU A 110 -13.29 9.55 20.33
C GLU A 110 -12.72 8.16 20.02
N LEU A 111 -11.41 7.97 20.11
CA LEU A 111 -10.76 6.69 19.87
C LEU A 111 -11.09 5.66 20.96
N LYS A 112 -11.23 6.08 22.21
CA LYS A 112 -11.69 5.19 23.31
C LYS A 112 -13.12 4.74 23.05
N GLU A 113 -14.03 5.70 22.84
CA GLU A 113 -15.43 5.43 22.51
C GLU A 113 -15.56 4.51 21.29
N TYR A 114 -14.76 4.74 20.25
CA TYR A 114 -14.71 3.88 19.08
C TYR A 114 -14.30 2.44 19.44
N ASN A 115 -13.24 2.25 20.24
CA ASN A 115 -12.79 0.90 20.61
C ASN A 115 -13.84 0.17 21.46
N ASP A 116 -14.53 0.89 22.33
CA ASP A 116 -15.59 0.36 23.20
C ASP A 116 -16.87 0.04 22.40
N SER A 117 -17.18 0.83 21.37
CA SER A 117 -18.33 0.60 20.47
C SER A 117 -18.19 -0.66 19.61
N ILE A 118 -16.97 -1.15 19.39
CA ILE A 118 -16.74 -2.33 18.56
C ILE A 118 -17.13 -3.58 19.36
N THR A 119 -18.16 -4.28 18.89
CA THR A 119 -18.59 -5.57 19.43
C THR A 119 -17.62 -6.70 19.03
N ASP A 120 -17.48 -7.72 19.88
CA ASP A 120 -16.67 -8.90 19.56
C ASP A 120 -17.16 -9.62 18.29
N GLU A 121 -18.47 -9.65 18.05
CA GLU A 121 -19.05 -10.20 16.83
C GLU A 121 -18.55 -9.48 15.58
N GLN A 122 -18.48 -8.15 15.60
CA GLN A 122 -17.95 -7.35 14.50
C GLN A 122 -16.45 -7.61 14.29
N ARG A 123 -15.67 -7.75 15.38
CA ARG A 123 -14.24 -8.11 15.30
C ARG A 123 -14.05 -9.48 14.64
N GLN A 124 -14.83 -10.47 15.05
CA GLN A 124 -14.76 -11.82 14.51
C GLN A 124 -15.21 -11.86 13.05
N LEU A 125 -16.31 -11.18 12.71
CA LEU A 125 -16.82 -11.06 11.34
C LEU A 125 -15.77 -10.42 10.43
N TRP A 126 -15.15 -9.31 10.84
CA TRP A 126 -14.05 -8.68 10.12
C TRP A 126 -12.87 -9.65 9.92
N LYS A 127 -12.45 -10.35 10.97
CA LYS A 127 -11.35 -11.32 10.90
C LYS A 127 -11.66 -12.44 9.90
N LYS A 128 -12.88 -12.97 9.91
CA LYS A 128 -13.34 -14.00 8.96
C LYS A 128 -13.37 -13.46 7.53
N LYS A 129 -14.00 -12.31 7.31
CA LYS A 129 -14.13 -11.67 5.99
C LYS A 129 -12.78 -11.29 5.38
N LYS A 130 -11.85 -10.79 6.20
CA LYS A 130 -10.46 -10.54 5.80
C LYS A 130 -9.77 -11.83 5.36
N LYS A 131 -9.90 -12.92 6.11
CA LYS A 131 -9.32 -14.23 5.77
C LYS A 131 -9.92 -14.81 4.48
N GLU A 132 -11.24 -14.70 4.29
CA GLU A 132 -11.93 -15.09 3.06
C GLU A 132 -11.39 -14.31 1.84
N TYR A 133 -11.21 -12.99 1.99
CA TYR A 133 -10.66 -12.14 0.96
C TYR A 133 -9.22 -12.50 0.60
N GLU A 134 -8.36 -12.69 1.60
CA GLU A 134 -6.96 -13.08 1.41
C GLU A 134 -6.85 -14.45 0.73
N LYS A 135 -7.68 -15.42 1.14
CA LYS A 135 -7.76 -16.73 0.49
C LYS A 135 -8.16 -16.60 -0.98
N LYS A 136 -9.27 -15.91 -1.28
CA LYS A 136 -9.73 -15.69 -2.66
C LYS A 136 -8.66 -15.02 -3.53
N ASN A 137 -7.92 -14.06 -2.98
CA ASN A 137 -6.84 -13.39 -3.71
C ASN A 137 -5.64 -14.32 -3.96
N ASN A 138 -5.29 -15.17 -3.00
CA ASN A 138 -4.27 -16.20 -3.19
C ASN A 138 -4.71 -17.24 -4.22
N ASP A 139 -5.93 -17.76 -4.12
CA ASP A 139 -6.50 -18.74 -5.07
C ASP A 139 -6.50 -18.17 -6.49
N LYS A 140 -6.82 -16.87 -6.66
CA LYS A 140 -6.73 -16.19 -7.96
C LYS A 140 -5.29 -16.14 -8.50
N HIS A 141 -4.32 -15.83 -7.65
CA HIS A 141 -2.91 -15.82 -8.06
C HIS A 141 -2.40 -17.21 -8.41
N GLU A 142 -2.85 -18.24 -7.69
CA GLU A 142 -2.52 -19.64 -7.96
C GLU A 142 -3.16 -20.13 -9.26
N MET A 143 -4.44 -19.84 -9.48
CA MET A 143 -5.16 -20.16 -10.72
C MET A 143 -4.49 -19.52 -11.95
N LEU A 144 -3.94 -18.31 -11.81
CA LEU A 144 -3.22 -17.63 -12.87
C LEU A 144 -1.76 -18.09 -13.01
N GLY A 145 -1.30 -19.06 -12.22
CA GLY A 145 0.05 -19.61 -12.31
C GLY A 145 1.15 -18.62 -11.91
N LYS A 146 0.87 -17.68 -11.01
CA LYS A 146 1.85 -16.67 -10.58
C LYS A 146 3.08 -17.37 -9.96
N PRO A 147 4.31 -17.07 -10.43
CA PRO A 147 5.52 -17.62 -9.84
C PRO A 147 5.57 -17.38 -8.31
N LYS A 148 6.01 -18.39 -7.56
CA LYS A 148 6.17 -18.31 -6.09
C LYS A 148 7.52 -17.69 -5.75
N LYS A 149 7.55 -16.87 -4.69
CA LYS A 149 8.80 -16.28 -4.21
C LYS A 149 9.74 -17.39 -3.74
N PRO A 150 11.02 -17.37 -4.15
CA PRO A 150 11.99 -18.36 -3.71
C PRO A 150 12.39 -18.12 -2.24
N PRO A 151 12.93 -19.15 -1.57
CA PRO A 151 13.48 -19.02 -0.23
C PRO A 151 14.69 -18.07 -0.22
N ASN A 152 14.86 -17.34 0.87
CA ASN A 152 16.08 -16.58 1.16
C ASN A 152 17.19 -17.54 1.65
N ALA A 153 18.46 -17.11 1.68
CA ALA A 153 19.62 -17.91 2.09
C ALA A 153 19.39 -18.68 3.41
N TYR A 154 18.89 -18.01 4.44
CA TYR A 154 18.53 -18.66 5.71
C TYR A 154 17.43 -19.72 5.56
N PHE A 155 16.44 -19.49 4.71
CA PHE A 155 15.41 -20.49 4.42
C PHE A 155 15.93 -21.65 3.57
N CYS A 156 16.88 -21.42 2.65
CA CYS A 156 17.59 -22.50 1.95
C CYS A 156 18.32 -23.40 2.97
N TYR A 157 18.97 -22.78 3.96
CA TYR A 157 19.58 -23.51 5.08
C TYR A 157 18.55 -24.28 5.94
N ILE A 158 17.43 -23.67 6.29
CA ILE A 158 16.36 -24.39 7.00
C ILE A 158 15.86 -25.59 6.18
N LEU A 159 15.68 -25.41 4.87
CA LEU A 159 15.23 -26.47 3.96
C LEU A 159 16.26 -27.60 3.88
N SER A 160 17.56 -27.29 3.86
CA SER A 160 18.62 -28.31 3.85
C SER A 160 18.66 -29.12 5.15
N LYS A 161 18.30 -28.51 6.29
CA LYS A 161 18.26 -29.17 7.61
C LYS A 161 16.91 -29.80 7.96
N LYS A 162 15.85 -29.55 7.18
CA LYS A 162 14.48 -30.03 7.45
C LYS A 162 14.39 -31.55 7.58
N ASN A 163 15.17 -32.29 6.79
CA ASN A 163 15.18 -33.75 6.81
C ASN A 163 15.88 -34.34 8.05
N ASN A 164 16.71 -33.55 8.73
CA ASN A 164 17.44 -33.95 9.94
C ASN A 164 16.75 -33.47 11.21
N LYS A 165 15.46 -33.14 11.13
CA LYS A 165 14.68 -32.68 12.28
C LYS A 165 14.36 -33.87 13.19
N ASP A 166 14.69 -33.74 14.46
CA ASP A 166 14.22 -34.65 15.50
C ASP A 166 12.68 -34.61 15.59
N PRO A 167 11.98 -35.76 15.52
CA PRO A 167 10.54 -35.83 15.70
C PRO A 167 10.05 -35.27 17.05
N ASP A 168 10.86 -35.37 18.10
CA ASP A 168 10.46 -35.03 19.48
C ASP A 168 10.54 -33.52 19.76
N ILE A 169 11.40 -32.80 19.03
CA ILE A 169 11.59 -31.35 19.25
C ILE A 169 10.42 -30.55 18.65
N ALA A 170 9.83 -29.69 19.46
CA ALA A 170 8.81 -28.74 19.03
C ALA A 170 9.34 -27.84 17.90
N GLY A 171 8.55 -27.65 16.83
CA GLY A 171 9.01 -26.91 15.64
C GLY A 171 9.50 -25.48 15.93
N GLN A 172 8.94 -24.84 16.95
CA GLN A 172 9.40 -23.51 17.40
C GLN A 172 10.79 -23.54 18.03
N GLU A 173 11.09 -24.56 18.83
CA GLU A 173 12.41 -24.74 19.47
C GLU A 173 13.46 -25.12 18.44
N TRP A 174 13.11 -26.00 17.51
CA TRP A 174 13.96 -26.36 16.39
C TRP A 174 14.36 -25.13 15.54
N LEU A 175 13.42 -24.24 15.24
CA LEU A 175 13.73 -22.99 14.52
C LEU A 175 14.64 -22.06 15.32
N LYS A 176 14.48 -21.99 16.66
CA LYS A 176 15.39 -21.21 17.53
C LYS A 176 16.81 -21.77 17.48
N LEU A 177 16.96 -23.10 17.56
CA LEU A 177 18.26 -23.76 17.45
C LEU A 177 18.91 -23.47 16.09
N LEU A 178 18.16 -23.59 14.99
CA LEU A 178 18.68 -23.27 13.65
C LEU A 178 19.07 -21.80 13.49
N ALA A 179 18.40 -20.87 14.17
CA ALA A 179 18.78 -19.47 14.16
C ALA A 179 20.13 -19.24 14.84
N ILE A 180 20.39 -19.93 15.97
CA ILE A 180 21.69 -19.91 16.66
C ILE A 180 22.76 -20.54 15.77
N SER A 181 22.53 -21.75 15.25
CA SER A 181 23.47 -22.42 14.36
C SER A 181 23.78 -21.59 13.11
N TRP A 182 22.78 -20.93 12.51
CA TRP A 182 23.01 -20.03 11.39
C TRP A 182 23.90 -18.83 11.77
N SER A 183 23.77 -18.28 12.97
CA SER A 183 24.64 -17.19 13.41
C SER A 183 26.10 -17.63 13.58
N GLU A 184 26.31 -18.87 14.05
CA GLU A 184 27.63 -19.47 14.30
C GLU A 184 28.32 -20.00 13.03
N LEU A 185 27.58 -20.25 11.95
CA LEU A 185 28.16 -20.71 10.67
C LEU A 185 29.20 -19.72 10.14
N SER A 186 30.24 -20.29 9.52
CA SER A 186 31.28 -19.51 8.85
C SER A 186 30.72 -18.74 7.64
N GLU A 187 31.37 -17.64 7.29
CA GLU A 187 30.95 -16.84 6.13
C GLU A 187 31.02 -17.64 4.82
N ALA A 188 32.00 -18.55 4.69
CA ALA A 188 32.15 -19.44 3.53
C ALA A 188 30.97 -20.41 3.38
N GLU A 189 30.48 -20.98 4.48
CA GLU A 189 29.29 -21.85 4.44
C GLU A 189 28.02 -21.04 4.12
N LYS A 190 27.89 -19.84 4.68
CA LYS A 190 26.78 -18.93 4.39
C LYS A 190 26.78 -18.50 2.92
N GLU A 191 27.94 -18.25 2.33
CA GLU A 191 28.11 -17.83 0.95
C GLU A 191 27.48 -18.81 -0.04
N SER A 192 27.61 -20.12 0.22
CA SER A 192 26.94 -21.15 -0.60
C SER A 192 25.42 -20.98 -0.64
N TYR A 193 24.78 -20.70 0.50
CA TYR A 193 23.34 -20.45 0.57
C TYR A 193 22.95 -19.08 -0.01
N PHE A 194 23.81 -18.07 0.13
CA PHE A 194 23.59 -16.76 -0.48
C PHE A 194 23.63 -16.81 -2.01
N THR A 195 24.59 -17.55 -2.57
CA THR A 195 24.70 -17.73 -4.03
C THR A 195 23.50 -18.50 -4.57
N GLU A 196 23.09 -19.60 -3.93
CA GLU A 196 21.89 -20.37 -4.28
C GLU A 196 20.63 -19.48 -4.23
N ALA A 197 20.41 -18.76 -3.12
CA ALA A 197 19.26 -17.88 -2.97
C ALA A 197 19.24 -16.75 -4.02
N THR A 198 20.42 -16.20 -4.35
CA THR A 198 20.55 -15.15 -5.39
C THR A 198 20.22 -15.69 -6.78
N GLN A 199 20.65 -16.91 -7.09
CA GLN A 199 20.33 -17.58 -8.36
C GLN A 199 18.82 -17.83 -8.48
N LEU A 200 18.20 -18.41 -7.44
CA LEU A 200 16.76 -18.65 -7.38
C LEU A 200 15.97 -17.33 -7.48
N GLN A 201 16.41 -16.28 -6.81
CA GLN A 201 15.80 -14.94 -6.87
C GLN A 201 15.90 -14.33 -8.27
N THR A 202 17.03 -14.53 -8.95
CA THR A 202 17.24 -14.05 -10.32
C THR A 202 16.33 -14.77 -11.30
N GLN A 203 16.23 -16.09 -11.19
CA GLN A 203 15.33 -16.91 -12.00
C GLN A 203 13.88 -16.51 -11.77
N TYR A 204 13.45 -16.41 -10.51
CA TYR A 204 12.11 -15.95 -10.14
C TYR A 204 11.76 -14.59 -10.74
N GLN A 205 12.70 -13.63 -10.73
CA GLN A 205 12.43 -12.31 -11.29
C GLN A 205 12.25 -12.37 -12.82
N LYS A 206 12.98 -13.24 -13.53
CA LYS A 206 12.77 -13.49 -14.97
C LYS A 206 11.42 -14.11 -15.25
N ASP A 207 11.07 -15.16 -14.50
CA ASP A 207 9.79 -15.87 -14.65
C ASP A 207 8.61 -14.95 -14.33
N LEU A 208 8.75 -14.12 -13.29
CA LEU A 208 7.75 -13.15 -12.90
C LEU A 208 7.57 -12.07 -13.98
N GLU A 209 8.65 -11.55 -14.58
CA GLU A 209 8.53 -10.58 -15.67
C GLU A 209 7.84 -11.19 -16.90
N LYS A 210 8.17 -12.44 -17.25
CA LYS A 210 7.51 -13.16 -18.35
C LYS A 210 6.01 -13.34 -18.07
N TRP A 211 5.66 -13.84 -16.89
CA TRP A 211 4.28 -14.00 -16.46
C TRP A 211 3.53 -12.67 -16.44
N GLU A 212 4.14 -11.59 -15.94
CA GLU A 212 3.52 -10.26 -15.92
C GLU A 212 3.23 -9.73 -17.33
N MET A 213 4.08 -10.03 -18.31
CA MET A 213 3.85 -9.68 -19.72
C MET A 213 2.69 -10.46 -20.33
N GLU A 214 2.62 -11.77 -20.07
CA GLU A 214 1.51 -12.64 -20.49
C GLU A 214 0.17 -12.17 -19.88
N MET A 215 0.18 -11.77 -18.60
CA MET A 215 -0.99 -11.20 -17.92
C MET A 215 -1.44 -9.87 -18.53
N ILE A 216 -0.51 -9.02 -18.95
CA ILE A 216 -0.86 -7.77 -19.66
C ILE A 216 -1.52 -8.10 -21.01
N GLN A 217 -0.97 -9.04 -21.77
CA GLN A 217 -1.47 -9.44 -23.09
C GLN A 217 -2.86 -10.08 -23.01
N SER A 218 -3.12 -10.91 -22.00
CA SER A 218 -4.43 -11.52 -21.73
C SER A 218 -5.44 -10.56 -21.08
N GLY A 219 -5.07 -9.32 -20.78
CA GLY A 219 -5.96 -8.30 -20.21
C GLY A 219 -6.08 -8.32 -18.68
N HIS A 220 -5.43 -9.27 -17.99
CA HIS A 220 -5.36 -9.37 -16.53
C HIS A 220 -4.38 -8.38 -15.90
N THR A 221 -4.57 -7.09 -16.18
CA THR A 221 -3.66 -6.02 -15.70
C THR A 221 -3.75 -5.76 -14.18
N ASP A 222 -4.79 -6.25 -13.53
CA ASP A 222 -5.08 -6.07 -12.11
C ASP A 222 -4.14 -6.89 -11.20
N VAL A 223 -3.57 -7.98 -11.70
CA VAL A 223 -2.65 -8.86 -10.94
C VAL A 223 -1.17 -8.52 -11.11
N VAL A 224 -0.85 -7.54 -11.97
CA VAL A 224 0.51 -7.15 -12.37
C VAL A 224 1.04 -5.99 -11.53
N ARG A 225 2.34 -5.99 -11.21
CA ARG A 225 2.98 -4.89 -10.47
C ARG A 225 2.95 -3.57 -11.25
N CYS A 226 2.79 -2.47 -10.53
CA CYS A 226 2.67 -1.15 -11.16
C CYS A 226 3.93 -0.66 -11.86
N LYS A 227 5.10 -1.08 -11.36
CA LYS A 227 6.38 -0.87 -12.04
C LYS A 227 6.36 -1.46 -13.46
N MET A 228 5.86 -2.68 -13.63
CA MET A 228 5.82 -3.34 -14.94
C MET A 228 4.77 -2.74 -15.87
N LEU A 229 3.57 -2.43 -15.37
CA LEU A 229 2.55 -1.73 -16.16
C LEU A 229 3.07 -0.37 -16.68
N THR A 230 3.82 0.36 -15.84
CA THR A 230 4.44 1.63 -16.23
C THR A 230 5.53 1.43 -17.28
N LYS A 231 6.37 0.39 -17.14
CA LYS A 231 7.41 0.01 -18.11
C LYS A 231 6.77 -0.32 -19.47
N TYR A 232 5.77 -1.18 -19.49
CA TYR A 232 5.04 -1.58 -20.70
C TYR A 232 4.40 -0.38 -21.41
N LYS A 233 3.73 0.51 -20.66
CA LYS A 233 3.14 1.74 -21.24
C LYS A 233 4.17 2.71 -21.80
N LYS A 234 5.34 2.83 -21.17
CA LYS A 234 6.42 3.67 -21.70
C LYS A 234 6.97 3.12 -23.01
N ASN A 235 7.09 1.79 -23.13
CA ASN A 235 7.58 1.14 -24.35
C ASN A 235 6.58 1.26 -25.51
N THR A 236 5.31 0.94 -25.29
CA THR A 236 4.24 1.11 -26.31
C THR A 236 4.10 2.56 -26.80
N LYS A 237 4.26 3.56 -25.91
CA LYS A 237 4.28 4.98 -26.33
C LYS A 237 5.51 5.36 -27.15
N LYS A 238 6.64 4.67 -26.99
CA LYS A 238 7.85 4.89 -27.80
C LYS A 238 7.72 4.24 -29.17
N GLU A 239 7.11 3.06 -29.24
CA GLU A 239 6.82 2.35 -30.49
C GLU A 239 5.82 3.13 -31.35
N ASN A 240 4.72 3.63 -30.77
CA ASN A 240 3.73 4.42 -31.51
C ASN A 240 4.18 5.84 -31.92
N LYS A 241 5.40 6.25 -31.54
CA LYS A 241 6.01 7.54 -31.91
C LYS A 241 7.09 7.39 -32.99
N LYS A 242 7.49 6.16 -33.29
CA LYS A 242 8.31 5.84 -34.45
C LYS A 242 7.40 5.53 -35.63
#